data_AF-A0A0C1GNL8-F1
#
_entry.id   AF-A0A0C1GNL8-F1
#
_cell.length_a   1.000
_cell.length_b   1.000
_cell.length_c   1.000
_cell.angle_alpha   90.00
_cell.angle_beta   90.00
_cell.angle_gamma   90.00
#
_symmetry.space_group_name_H-M   'P 1'
#
loop_
_entity.id
_entity.type
_entity.pdbx_description
1 polymer ?
#
loop_
_entity_poly.entity_id
_entity_poly.type
_entity_poly.pdbx_seq_one_letter_code
_entity_poly.pdbx_strand_id
1 'polypeptide(L)'
;MPLFQLILVALIQGITEFLPVSSSGHLILLPSLTGLDDQGQVIDVAVHVGTLAAVMIYFWSDVREGLAGLPRALTGRTDTPGSRLAMGLIIATIP
;
A
#
# COMPACT_ATOMS: atom_id res chain seq x y z
N MET A 1 12.47 -4.71 20.33
CA MET A 1 12.63 -3.74 19.23
C MET A 1 12.75 -2.33 19.80
N PRO A 2 13.92 -1.68 19.68
CA PRO A 2 14.08 -0.28 20.09
C PRO A 2 13.28 0.64 19.15
N LEU A 3 12.84 1.81 19.68
CA LEU A 3 12.09 2.81 18.90
C LEU A 3 12.83 3.24 17.62
N PHE A 4 14.16 3.33 17.70
CA PHE A 4 15.02 3.61 16.55
C PHE A 4 14.80 2.63 15.39
N GLN A 5 14.72 1.33 15.69
CA GLN A 5 14.51 0.31 14.67
C GLN A 5 13.11 0.42 14.04
N LEU A 6 12.08 0.73 14.84
CA LEU A 6 10.73 0.96 14.32
C LEU A 6 10.69 2.16 13.35
N ILE A 7 11.34 3.27 13.72
CA ILE A 7 11.44 4.45 12.86
C ILE A 7 12.20 4.11 11.56
N LEU A 8 13.30 3.36 11.67
CA LEU A 8 14.10 2.96 10.52
C LEU A 8 13.32 2.07 9.55
N VAL A 9 12.63 1.04 10.07
CA VAL A 9 11.77 0.15 9.29
C VAL A 9 10.64 0.93 8.62
N ALA A 10 9.97 1.83 9.35
CA ALA A 10 8.90 2.65 8.80
C ALA A 10 9.39 3.59 7.69
N LEU A 11 10.59 4.18 7.85
CA LEU A 11 11.19 5.04 6.84
C LEU A 11 11.57 4.26 5.58
N ILE A 12 12.21 3.09 5.75
CA ILE A 12 12.59 2.21 4.63
C ILE A 12 11.33 1.79 3.87
N GLN A 13 10.31 1.28 4.57
CA GLN A 13 9.05 0.89 3.93
C GLN A 13 8.38 2.08 3.23
N GLY A 14 8.25 3.22 3.91
CA GLY A 14 7.56 4.40 3.37
C GLY A 14 8.22 4.96 2.10
N ILE A 15 9.55 4.89 2.01
CA ILE A 15 10.29 5.30 0.81
C ILE A 15 10.19 4.24 -0.28
N THR A 16 10.47 2.98 0.06
CA THR A 16 10.67 1.91 -0.93
C THR A 16 9.38 1.31 -1.48
N GLU A 17 8.24 1.43 -0.78
CA GLU A 17 6.97 0.86 -1.24
C GLU A 17 6.47 1.49 -2.54
N PHE A 18 6.71 2.79 -2.74
CA PHE A 18 6.27 3.52 -3.94
C PHE A 18 7.30 3.51 -5.06
N LEU A 19 8.50 2.99 -4.78
CA LEU A 19 9.59 2.85 -5.74
C LEU A 19 9.61 1.41 -6.25
N PRO A 20 9.88 1.17 -7.55
CA PRO A 20 9.98 -0.19 -8.10
C PRO A 20 11.32 -0.85 -7.74
N VAL A 21 11.61 -0.96 -6.43
CA VAL A 21 12.89 -1.44 -5.87
C VAL A 21 12.73 -2.58 -4.87
N SER A 22 11.51 -3.10 -4.68
CA SER A 22 11.15 -4.17 -3.71
C SER A 22 11.35 -3.76 -2.26
N SER A 23 10.29 -3.26 -1.63
CA SER A 23 10.26 -2.89 -0.20
C SER A 23 10.51 -4.08 0.72
N SER A 24 9.88 -5.23 0.47
CA SER A 24 10.09 -6.46 1.24
C SER A 24 11.54 -6.93 1.22
N GLY A 25 12.24 -6.78 0.09
CA GLY A 25 13.67 -7.09 -0.02
C GLY A 25 14.51 -6.25 0.93
N HIS A 26 14.25 -4.94 1.02
CA HIS A 26 14.97 -4.06 1.94
C HIS A 26 14.70 -4.41 3.41
N LEU A 27 13.47 -4.78 3.76
CA LEU A 27 13.09 -5.18 5.11
C LEU A 27 13.74 -6.50 5.56
N ILE A 28 13.91 -7.47 4.65
CA ILE A 28 14.61 -8.75 4.92
C ILE A 28 16.13 -8.55 5.00
N LEU A 29 16.68 -7.67 4.18
CA LEU A 29 18.12 -7.39 4.16
C LEU A 29 18.58 -6.58 5.37
N LEU A 30 17.71 -5.75 5.97
CA LEU A 30 18.07 -4.89 7.09
C LEU A 30 18.65 -5.67 8.29
N PRO A 31 17.96 -6.69 8.87
CA PRO A 31 18.54 -7.55 9.91
C PRO A 31 19.85 -8.23 9.48
N SER A 32 19.87 -8.73 8.24
CA SER A 32 21.01 -9.47 7.68
C SER A 32 22.28 -8.62 7.56
N LEU A 33 22.16 -7.32 7.27
CA LEU A 33 23.29 -6.40 7.08
C LEU A 33 23.71 -5.68 8.36
N THR A 34 22.78 -5.49 9.29
CA THR A 34 23.01 -4.70 10.52
C THR A 34 23.25 -5.56 11.75
N GLY A 35 22.95 -6.86 11.69
CA GLY A 35 22.95 -7.76 12.85
C GLY A 35 21.84 -7.44 13.86
N LEU A 36 20.89 -6.57 13.49
CA LEU A 36 19.70 -6.30 14.29
C LEU A 36 18.77 -7.52 14.24
N ASP A 37 17.97 -7.68 15.29
CA ASP A 37 16.92 -8.69 15.32
C ASP A 37 15.86 -8.39 14.24
N ASP A 38 15.25 -9.43 13.68
CA ASP A 38 14.14 -9.28 12.73
C ASP A 38 12.94 -8.58 13.39
N GLN A 39 12.41 -7.54 12.74
CA GLN A 39 11.21 -6.83 13.19
C GLN A 39 9.97 -7.75 13.23
N GLY A 40 9.98 -8.83 12.46
CA GLY A 40 8.93 -9.84 12.39
C GLY A 40 7.74 -9.43 11.52
N GLN A 41 7.00 -10.45 11.06
CA GLN A 41 5.90 -10.30 10.10
C GLN A 41 4.80 -9.33 10.54
N VAL A 42 4.52 -9.24 11.84
CA VAL A 42 3.49 -8.33 12.36
C VAL A 42 3.87 -6.87 12.08
N ILE A 43 5.14 -6.52 12.25
CA ILE A 43 5.63 -5.16 11.96
C ILE A 43 5.65 -4.92 10.47
N ASP A 44 6.09 -5.89 9.66
CA ASP A 44 6.08 -5.78 8.19
C ASP A 44 4.67 -5.51 7.65
N VAL A 45 3.66 -6.24 8.14
CA VAL A 45 2.26 -6.00 7.78
C VAL A 45 1.79 -4.63 8.27
N ALA A 46 2.14 -4.23 9.50
CA ALA A 46 1.75 -2.93 10.04
C ALA A 46 2.29 -1.76 9.22
N VAL A 47 3.54 -1.84 8.74
CA VAL A 47 4.12 -0.79 7.88
C VAL A 47 3.52 -0.78 6.48
N HIS A 48 3.13 -1.93 5.91
CA HIS A 48 2.34 -2.00 4.66
C HIS A 48 0.96 -1.37 4.82
N VAL A 49 0.28 -1.60 5.95
CA VAL A 49 -0.99 -0.93 6.25
C VAL A 49 -0.78 0.59 6.35
N GLY A 50 0.34 1.03 6.92
CA GLY A 50 0.73 2.44 6.97
C GLY A 50 0.91 3.07 5.58
N THR A 51 1.59 2.39 4.65
CA THR A 51 1.77 2.89 3.28
C THR A 51 0.48 2.86 2.47
N LEU A 52 -0.36 1.83 2.65
CA LEU A 52 -1.70 1.79 2.07
C LEU A 52 -2.55 2.99 2.55
N ALA A 53 -2.55 3.26 3.85
CA ALA A 53 -3.25 4.41 4.41
C ALA A 53 -2.73 5.74 3.85
N ALA A 54 -1.40 5.88 3.68
CA ALA A 54 -0.79 7.07 3.08
C ALA A 54 -1.30 7.31 1.65
N VAL A 55 -1.37 6.27 0.80
CA VAL A 55 -1.91 6.37 -0.56
C VAL A 55 -3.40 6.69 -0.55
N MET A 56 -4.18 6.02 0.30
CA MET A 56 -5.62 6.28 0.41
C MET A 56 -5.93 7.73 0.84
N ILE A 57 -5.12 8.29 1.74
CA ILE A 57 -5.26 9.68 2.19
C ILE A 57 -4.81 10.64 1.08
N TYR A 58 -3.69 10.36 0.41
CA TYR A 58 -3.17 11.21 -0.66
C TYR A 58 -4.13 11.28 -1.85
N PHE A 59 -4.68 10.15 -2.29
CA PHE A 59 -5.67 10.04 -3.37
C PHE A 59 -7.12 10.02 -2.84
N TRP A 60 -7.40 10.68 -1.70
CA TRP A 60 -8.71 10.58 -1.06
C TRP A 60 -9.88 10.98 -1.96
N SER A 61 -9.68 11.99 -2.82
CA SER A 61 -10.68 12.43 -3.81
C SER A 61 -11.01 11.31 -4.81
N ASP A 62 -10.00 10.68 -5.40
CA ASP A 62 -10.16 9.57 -6.35
C ASP A 62 -10.75 8.33 -5.68
N VAL A 63 -10.30 8.01 -4.46
CA VAL A 63 -10.84 6.91 -3.64
C VAL A 63 -12.33 7.14 -3.40
N ARG A 64 -12.74 8.33 -2.97
CA ARG A 64 -14.15 8.66 -2.75
C ARG A 64 -14.95 8.56 -4.05
N GLU A 65 -14.42 9.04 -5.17
CA GLU A 65 -15.10 8.99 -6.47
C GLU A 65 -15.25 7.55 -6.98
N GLY A 66 -14.20 6.74 -6.88
CA GLY A 66 -14.21 5.32 -7.21
C GLY A 66 -15.20 4.54 -6.34
N LEU A 67 -15.18 4.76 -5.02
CA LEU A 67 -16.14 4.15 -4.08
C LEU A 67 -17.58 4.51 -4.43
N ALA A 68 -17.87 5.76 -4.76
CA ALA A 68 -19.20 6.18 -5.21
C ALA A 68 -19.57 5.58 -6.58
N GLY A 69 -18.58 5.27 -7.42
CA GLY A 69 -18.73 4.62 -8.72
C GLY A 69 -18.93 3.10 -8.65
N LEU A 70 -18.58 2.44 -7.54
CA LEU A 70 -18.65 0.97 -7.38
C LEU A 70 -20.03 0.38 -7.71
N PRO A 71 -21.16 0.90 -7.20
CA PRO A 71 -22.47 0.31 -7.48
C PRO A 71 -22.79 0.30 -8.99
N ARG A 72 -22.36 1.34 -9.72
CA ARG A 72 -22.56 1.42 -11.18
C ARG A 72 -21.63 0.46 -11.91
N ALA A 73 -20.37 0.39 -11.51
CA ALA A 73 -19.40 -0.56 -12.06
C ALA A 73 -19.89 -2.02 -11.89
N LEU A 74 -20.44 -2.37 -10.74
CA LEU A 74 -21.01 -3.72 -10.49
C LEU A 74 -22.22 -4.03 -11.37
N THR A 75 -22.95 -3.02 -11.85
CA THR A 75 -24.03 -3.17 -12.84
C THR A 75 -23.55 -3.14 -14.29
N GLY A 76 -22.23 -3.10 -14.52
CA GLY A 76 -21.63 -3.02 -15.86
C GLY A 76 -21.68 -1.62 -16.49
N ARG A 77 -22.06 -0.58 -15.73
CA ARG A 77 -22.14 0.80 -16.22
C ARG A 77 -20.84 1.54 -15.92
N THR A 78 -20.16 2.00 -16.97
CA THR A 78 -18.90 2.77 -16.91
C THR A 78 -19.08 4.16 -17.54
N ASP A 79 -20.21 4.78 -17.23
CA ASP A 79 -20.66 6.07 -17.79
C ASP A 79 -20.04 7.27 -17.06
N THR A 80 -19.52 7.08 -15.85
CA THR A 80 -18.86 8.14 -15.06
C THR A 80 -17.37 7.87 -14.84
N PRO A 81 -16.55 8.90 -14.55
CA PRO A 81 -15.13 8.70 -14.26
C PRO A 81 -14.92 7.78 -13.04
N GLY A 82 -15.66 7.98 -11.95
CA GLY A 82 -15.65 7.06 -10.80
C GLY A 82 -16.02 5.60 -11.10
N SER A 83 -17.00 5.35 -11.97
CA SER A 83 -17.37 3.96 -12.34
C SER A 83 -16.34 3.31 -13.26
N ARG A 84 -15.69 4.08 -14.13
CA ARG A 84 -14.54 3.63 -14.93
C ARG A 84 -13.35 3.29 -14.05
N LEU A 85 -13.03 4.15 -13.07
CA LEU A 85 -11.97 3.91 -12.10
C LEU A 85 -12.25 2.64 -11.31
N ALA A 86 -13.46 2.50 -10.76
CA ALA A 86 -13.88 1.32 -10.01
C ALA A 86 -13.81 0.04 -10.85
N MET A 87 -14.31 0.07 -12.10
CA MET A 87 -14.22 -1.07 -13.01
C MET A 87 -12.77 -1.43 -13.34
N GLY A 88 -11.93 -0.43 -13.63
CA GLY A 88 -10.51 -0.62 -13.91
C GLY A 88 -9.79 -1.28 -12.73
N LEU A 89 -10.07 -0.85 -11.50
CA LEU A 89 -9.53 -1.47 -10.28
C LEU A 89 -10.01 -2.92 -10.11
N ILE A 90 -11.29 -3.22 -10.36
CA ILE A 90 -11.81 -4.60 -10.30
C ILE A 90 -11.06 -5.49 -11.30
N ILE A 91 -10.98 -5.05 -12.57
CA ILE A 91 -10.32 -5.82 -13.63
C ILE A 91 -8.82 -5.99 -13.34
N ALA A 92 -8.14 -4.96 -12.84
CA ALA A 92 -6.72 -5.02 -12.52
C ALA A 92 -6.40 -5.88 -11.27
N THR A 93 -7.38 -6.08 -10.38
CA THR A 93 -7.20 -6.84 -9.14
C THR A 93 -7.51 -8.33 -9.33
N ILE A 94 -8.45 -8.67 -10.20
CA ILE A 94 -8.80 -10.06 -10.53
C ILE A 94 -7.80 -10.56 -11.58
N PRO A 95 -6.88 -11.49 -11.25
CA PRO A 95 -5.86 -12.01 -12.18
C PRO A 95 -6.45 -12.88 -13.29
#